data_AF-A0A177TET2-F1
#
_entry.id   AF-A0A177TET2-F1
#
_cell.length_a   1.000
_cell.length_b   1.000
_cell.length_c   1.000
_cell.angle_alpha   90.00
_cell.angle_beta   90.00
_cell.angle_gamma   90.00
#
_symmetry.space_group_name_H-M   'P 1'
#
loop_
_entity.id
_entity.type
_entity.pdbx_description
1 polymer ?
#
loop_
_entity_poly.entity_id
_entity_poly.type
_entity_poly.pdbx_seq_one_letter_code
_entity_poly.pdbx_strand_id
1 'polypeptide(L)'
;MPHSHHSHSGEYCSHAKDSLTDILTHAHSLGFTTYALSEHVPRALDSELYPEERQLKLNKDSLVDRFKSYLIHARKLQAQYDSAPRSSQGSSMDVLVGCETESTDGPEGDHLDFFINLLNNTLSPSVSQEESKIPSRIGVGVVDYIVGSVHHVHSIPIDFDKETFNKALQHYAPQSSTTENQHLALMADYLDAQLHLLQRLRPEVIGHFDLCRLYAPQTAMKPSSAQSSKELEQVWAKVERNVRFAASYGALFEINSASFRKGWETAYPGPEILELILSLGGRICLSDDSHGTAQVGLNYTHTRSYLLSLQPSPPLLWYLRRRQPIPAYNQDEEDEEEVNRVARENSERPGAGAPTLFGRGTQAVPCWAQEWSDWAGWEKIAARDAASSTTTASASASSSS
;
A
#
# COMPACT_ATOMS: atom_id res chain seq x y z
N MET A 1 17.46 3.80 -8.17
CA MET A 1 17.82 4.13 -6.78
C MET A 1 16.59 3.82 -5.95
N PRO A 2 16.70 3.07 -4.84
CA PRO A 2 15.54 2.41 -4.28
C PRO A 2 14.62 3.43 -3.65
N HIS A 3 13.34 3.15 -3.77
CA HIS A 3 12.27 3.85 -3.12
C HIS A 3 11.46 2.84 -2.31
N SER A 4 10.81 3.29 -1.24
CA SER A 4 9.75 2.53 -0.58
C SER A 4 8.55 3.44 -0.37
N HIS A 5 7.35 2.95 -0.71
CA HIS A 5 6.09 3.70 -0.58
C HIS A 5 5.23 3.27 0.61
N HIS A 6 5.74 2.40 1.47
CA HIS A 6 4.96 1.81 2.55
C HIS A 6 5.86 1.50 3.75
N SER A 7 5.65 2.18 4.88
CA SER A 7 6.38 1.93 6.12
C SER A 7 5.66 2.42 7.37
N HIS A 8 6.00 1.78 8.49
CA HIS A 8 5.43 1.97 9.83
C HIS A 8 6.52 2.07 10.89
N SER A 9 6.18 2.64 12.05
CA SER A 9 7.09 2.88 13.18
C SER A 9 6.44 2.54 14.51
N GLY A 10 7.24 2.11 15.49
CA GLY A 10 6.74 1.64 16.79
C GLY A 10 6.15 2.73 17.69
N GLU A 11 6.38 4.01 17.39
CA GLU A 11 5.75 5.12 18.11
C GLU A 11 4.25 5.25 17.77
N TYR A 12 3.86 4.86 16.55
CA TYR A 12 2.56 5.16 15.97
C TYR A 12 1.77 3.92 15.50
N CYS A 13 2.43 2.79 15.28
CA CYS A 13 1.82 1.49 15.02
C CYS A 13 2.10 0.50 16.17
N SER A 14 1.04 -0.09 16.73
CA SER A 14 1.11 -0.93 17.94
C SER A 14 1.87 -2.25 17.76
N HIS A 15 2.05 -2.69 16.52
CA HIS A 15 2.80 -3.91 16.16
C HIS A 15 4.09 -3.62 15.37
N ALA A 16 4.49 -2.34 15.27
CA ALA A 16 5.78 -1.93 14.73
C ALA A 16 6.83 -1.71 15.82
N LYS A 17 8.08 -1.49 15.39
CA LYS A 17 9.25 -1.24 16.24
C LYS A 17 10.01 -0.01 15.77
N ASP A 18 10.92 0.46 16.62
CA ASP A 18 11.81 1.61 16.39
C ASP A 18 11.08 2.95 16.18
N SER A 19 11.80 4.06 16.31
CA SER A 19 11.22 5.38 16.12
C SER A 19 11.09 5.74 14.64
N LEU A 20 10.17 6.65 14.31
CA LEU A 20 10.01 7.20 12.96
C LEU A 20 11.33 7.82 12.45
N THR A 21 12.11 8.42 13.36
CA THR A 21 13.43 8.98 13.08
C THR A 21 14.45 7.91 12.71
N ASP A 22 14.47 6.78 13.44
CA ASP A 22 15.40 5.68 13.18
C ASP A 22 15.11 5.02 11.84
N ILE A 23 13.82 4.84 11.49
CA ILE A 23 13.39 4.33 10.18
C ILE A 23 13.96 5.19 9.05
N LEU A 24 13.72 6.52 9.07
CA LEU A 24 14.22 7.41 8.02
C LEU A 24 15.75 7.45 7.99
N THR A 25 16.40 7.51 9.16
CA THR A 25 17.87 7.53 9.25
C THR A 25 18.45 6.25 8.64
N HIS A 26 17.84 5.10 8.92
CA HIS A 26 18.30 3.83 8.37
C HIS A 26 18.05 3.74 6.87
N ALA A 27 16.87 4.13 6.38
CA ALA A 27 16.57 4.21 4.95
C ALA A 27 17.55 5.12 4.20
N HIS A 28 17.81 6.32 4.72
CA HIS A 28 18.80 7.24 4.15
C HIS A 28 20.20 6.60 4.14
N SER A 29 20.57 5.92 5.24
CA SER A 29 21.84 5.21 5.31
C SER A 29 21.96 4.12 4.24
N LEU A 30 20.87 3.47 3.84
CA LEU A 30 20.87 2.44 2.78
C LEU A 30 20.87 3.03 1.36
N GLY A 31 20.77 4.35 1.22
CA GLY A 31 20.80 5.03 -0.07
C GLY A 31 19.44 5.14 -0.75
N PHE A 32 18.35 5.02 0.02
CA PHE A 32 17.01 5.37 -0.47
C PHE A 32 16.95 6.84 -0.85
N THR A 33 16.15 7.11 -1.87
CA THR A 33 16.05 8.46 -2.45
C THR A 33 14.64 8.99 -2.43
N THR A 34 13.69 8.08 -2.22
CA THR A 34 12.33 8.38 -1.85
C THR A 34 11.95 7.39 -0.77
N TYR A 35 11.48 7.87 0.37
CA TYR A 35 10.98 6.99 1.42
C TYR A 35 9.69 7.56 1.98
N ALA A 36 8.67 6.72 2.01
CA ALA A 36 7.32 7.17 2.32
C ALA A 36 6.87 6.59 3.66
N LEU A 37 6.40 7.47 4.53
CA LEU A 37 5.80 7.15 5.82
C LEU A 37 4.30 6.94 5.61
N SER A 38 3.73 5.86 6.13
CA SER A 38 2.34 5.47 5.86
C SER A 38 1.66 4.79 7.05
N GLU A 39 1.78 5.37 8.24
CA GLU A 39 1.15 4.79 9.44
C GLU A 39 -0.33 4.45 9.22
N HIS A 40 -0.78 3.37 9.86
CA HIS A 40 -2.18 2.96 9.89
C HIS A 40 -3.10 4.08 10.39
N VAL A 41 -4.23 4.25 9.72
CA VAL A 41 -5.26 5.22 10.12
C VAL A 41 -6.04 4.75 11.36
N PRO A 42 -6.62 5.66 12.15
CA PRO A 42 -7.43 5.29 13.32
C PRO A 42 -8.66 4.46 12.97
N ARG A 43 -9.12 3.65 13.94
CA ARG A 43 -10.40 2.93 13.88
C ARG A 43 -11.58 3.87 14.06
N ALA A 44 -12.70 3.59 13.40
CA ALA A 44 -13.92 4.38 13.55
C ALA A 44 -14.69 3.99 14.81
N LEU A 45 -14.56 2.73 15.24
CA LEU A 45 -15.23 2.14 16.40
C LEU A 45 -14.26 1.32 17.26
N ASP A 46 -14.48 1.29 18.58
CA ASP A 46 -13.66 0.48 19.50
C ASP A 46 -13.77 -1.03 19.22
N SER A 47 -14.87 -1.48 18.61
CA SER A 47 -15.07 -2.87 18.19
C SER A 47 -14.11 -3.30 17.08
N GLU A 48 -13.52 -2.36 16.35
CA GLU A 48 -12.58 -2.60 15.25
C GLU A 48 -11.12 -2.60 15.72
N LEU A 49 -10.86 -2.30 17.00
CA LEU A 49 -9.51 -2.31 17.54
C LEU A 49 -8.91 -3.72 17.47
N TYR A 50 -7.66 -3.79 17.02
CA TYR A 50 -6.87 -5.02 17.05
C TYR A 50 -6.58 -5.45 18.51
N PRO A 51 -6.32 -6.74 18.75
CA PRO A 51 -6.05 -7.26 20.09
C PRO A 51 -4.92 -6.51 20.83
N GLU A 52 -3.84 -6.17 20.14
CA GLU A 52 -2.71 -5.40 20.69
C GLU A 52 -3.07 -3.97 21.07
N GLU A 53 -3.94 -3.31 20.29
CA GLU A 53 -4.42 -1.96 20.60
C GLU A 53 -5.26 -1.97 21.89
N ARG A 54 -6.12 -2.99 22.04
CA ARG A 54 -6.91 -3.21 23.27
C ARG A 54 -6.03 -3.53 24.47
N GLN A 55 -4.97 -4.33 24.29
CA GLN A 55 -4.01 -4.64 25.36
C GLN A 55 -3.28 -3.39 25.85
N LEU A 56 -2.98 -2.45 24.94
CA LEU A 56 -2.42 -1.14 25.26
C LEU A 56 -3.45 -0.16 25.83
N LYS A 57 -4.71 -0.59 26.02
CA LYS A 57 -5.84 0.23 26.50
C LYS A 57 -6.09 1.46 25.64
N LEU A 58 -5.84 1.32 24.34
CA LEU A 58 -6.21 2.33 23.36
C LEU A 58 -7.72 2.28 23.11
N ASN A 59 -8.23 3.39 22.64
CA ASN A 59 -9.57 3.59 22.12
C ASN A 59 -9.50 4.47 20.86
N LYS A 60 -10.64 4.64 20.19
CA LYS A 60 -10.79 5.53 19.02
C LYS A 60 -10.08 6.89 19.19
N ASP A 61 -10.38 7.61 20.27
CA ASP A 61 -9.86 8.97 20.46
C ASP A 61 -8.34 8.98 20.65
N SER A 62 -7.80 8.01 21.40
CA SER A 62 -6.36 7.87 21.59
C SER A 62 -5.62 7.51 20.29
N LEU A 63 -6.25 6.74 19.39
CA LEU A 63 -5.71 6.47 18.06
C LEU A 63 -5.74 7.72 17.18
N VAL A 64 -6.80 8.53 17.26
CA VAL A 64 -6.86 9.83 16.59
C VAL A 64 -5.74 10.77 17.06
N ASP A 65 -5.50 10.84 18.37
CA ASP A 65 -4.44 11.68 18.93
C ASP A 65 -3.03 11.16 18.58
N ARG A 66 -2.87 9.83 18.53
CA ARG A 66 -1.65 9.18 18.04
C ARG A 66 -1.39 9.53 16.57
N PHE A 67 -2.40 9.43 15.71
CA PHE A 67 -2.28 9.75 14.29
C PHE A 67 -1.98 11.24 14.04
N LYS A 68 -2.58 12.15 14.82
CA LYS A 68 -2.21 13.58 14.82
C LYS A 68 -0.73 13.78 15.18
N SER A 69 -0.28 13.10 16.23
CA SER A 69 1.11 13.18 16.70
C SER A 69 2.09 12.65 15.64
N TYR A 70 1.73 11.57 14.96
CA TYR A 70 2.45 11.06 13.79
C TYR A 70 2.60 12.13 12.70
N LEU A 71 1.50 12.72 12.24
CA LEU A 71 1.55 13.71 11.15
C LEU A 71 2.44 14.91 11.49
N ILE A 72 2.36 15.41 12.73
CA ILE A 72 3.22 16.51 13.19
C ILE A 72 4.69 16.10 13.16
N HIS A 73 5.02 14.92 13.70
CA HIS A 73 6.39 14.41 13.72
C HIS A 73 6.93 14.14 12.31
N ALA A 74 6.15 13.47 11.47
CA ALA A 74 6.48 13.16 10.09
C ALA A 74 6.74 14.42 9.25
N ARG A 75 5.89 15.47 9.39
CA ARG A 75 6.08 16.75 8.70
C ARG A 75 7.33 17.49 9.18
N LYS A 76 7.66 17.42 10.47
CA LYS A 76 8.92 17.96 11.00
C LYS A 76 10.13 17.26 10.38
N LEU A 77 10.12 15.93 10.32
CA LEU A 77 11.20 15.16 9.70
C LEU A 77 11.31 15.45 8.19
N GLN A 78 10.18 15.50 7.47
CA GLN A 78 10.16 15.86 6.06
C GLN A 78 10.83 17.21 5.80
N ALA A 79 10.52 18.25 6.59
CA ALA A 79 11.15 19.56 6.46
C ALA A 79 12.67 19.54 6.77
N GLN A 80 13.11 18.66 7.67
CA GLN A 80 14.54 18.47 7.95
C GLN A 80 15.26 17.85 6.74
N TYR A 81 14.68 16.83 6.11
CA TYR A 81 15.25 16.22 4.91
C TYR A 81 15.23 17.16 3.70
N ASP A 82 14.20 18.01 3.56
CA ASP A 82 14.12 19.02 2.51
C ASP A 82 15.20 20.11 2.61
N SER A 83 15.54 20.50 3.84
CA SER A 83 16.51 21.57 4.13
C SER A 83 17.95 21.08 4.27
N ALA A 84 18.16 19.77 4.35
CA ALA A 84 19.49 19.19 4.48
C ALA A 84 20.34 19.53 3.24
N PRO A 85 21.56 20.07 3.41
CA PRO A 85 22.43 20.34 2.28
C PRO A 85 22.72 19.03 1.54
N ARG A 86 22.51 19.03 0.23
CA ARG A 86 22.92 17.91 -0.63
C ARG A 86 24.44 17.79 -0.54
N SER A 87 24.91 16.88 0.30
CA SER A 87 26.34 16.66 0.46
C SER A 87 26.96 16.21 -0.87
N SER A 88 28.23 16.53 -1.09
CA SER A 88 29.00 16.08 -2.26
C SER A 88 29.23 14.55 -2.30
N GLN A 89 28.81 13.80 -1.26
CA GLN A 89 29.04 12.36 -1.10
C GLN A 89 27.78 11.53 -0.70
N GLY A 90 26.59 12.12 -0.66
CA GLY A 90 25.36 11.42 -0.22
C GLY A 90 24.11 11.97 -0.90
N SER A 91 23.25 11.08 -1.40
CA SER A 91 22.02 11.46 -2.09
C SER A 91 21.03 12.13 -1.14
N SER A 92 20.34 13.16 -1.66
CA SER A 92 19.10 13.67 -1.10
C SER A 92 18.06 12.53 -1.04
N MET A 93 17.29 12.44 0.04
CA MET A 93 16.14 11.53 0.14
C MET A 93 14.86 12.36 0.25
N ASP A 94 13.96 12.19 -0.72
CA ASP A 94 12.63 12.77 -0.71
C ASP A 94 11.77 11.98 0.30
N VAL A 95 11.30 12.63 1.37
CA VAL A 95 10.39 12.01 2.34
C VAL A 95 8.95 12.34 1.97
N LEU A 96 8.09 11.33 1.90
CA LEU A 96 6.63 11.50 1.71
C LEU A 96 5.90 11.22 3.02
N VAL A 97 4.92 12.05 3.37
CA VAL A 97 4.07 11.86 4.56
C VAL A 97 2.69 11.44 4.09
N GLY A 98 2.33 10.18 4.29
CA GLY A 98 1.05 9.61 3.91
C GLY A 98 0.41 8.83 5.05
N CYS A 99 -0.46 7.90 4.69
CA CYS A 99 -1.09 6.96 5.62
C CYS A 99 -1.55 5.71 4.88
N GLU A 100 -1.70 4.60 5.61
CA GLU A 100 -2.29 3.37 5.11
C GLU A 100 -3.72 3.22 5.62
N THR A 101 -4.65 2.96 4.71
CA THR A 101 -6.07 2.78 5.03
C THR A 101 -6.36 1.40 5.61
N GLU A 102 -7.55 1.25 6.18
CA GLU A 102 -7.96 0.01 6.86
C GLU A 102 -9.23 -0.62 6.27
N SER A 103 -10.17 0.21 5.80
CA SER A 103 -11.48 -0.19 5.23
C SER A 103 -12.11 -1.38 5.96
N THR A 104 -12.50 -1.17 7.22
CA THR A 104 -12.85 -2.24 8.16
C THR A 104 -14.21 -2.89 7.92
N ASP A 105 -15.17 -2.15 7.38
CA ASP A 105 -16.60 -2.50 7.33
C ASP A 105 -17.18 -2.57 5.91
N GLY A 106 -16.32 -2.42 4.90
CA GLY A 106 -16.68 -2.65 3.49
C GLY A 106 -17.66 -1.59 2.92
N PRO A 107 -18.33 -1.90 1.80
CA PRO A 107 -19.16 -0.92 1.08
C PRO A 107 -20.40 -0.43 1.82
N GLU A 108 -20.85 -1.18 2.83
CA GLU A 108 -22.06 -0.87 3.61
C GLU A 108 -21.75 -0.12 4.92
N GLY A 109 -20.46 0.10 5.21
CA GLY A 109 -20.00 0.69 6.45
C GLY A 109 -19.59 2.16 6.37
N ASP A 110 -19.25 2.72 7.53
CA ASP A 110 -18.98 4.14 7.76
C ASP A 110 -17.50 4.42 8.11
N HIS A 111 -16.60 3.42 8.11
CA HIS A 111 -15.18 3.61 8.47
C HIS A 111 -14.50 4.65 7.57
N LEU A 112 -14.74 4.57 6.25
CA LEU A 112 -14.21 5.54 5.30
C LEU A 112 -14.83 6.94 5.50
N ASP A 113 -16.10 7.04 5.89
CA ASP A 113 -16.73 8.32 6.22
C ASP A 113 -16.05 8.96 7.43
N PHE A 114 -15.76 8.19 8.47
CA PHE A 114 -14.99 8.65 9.62
C PHE A 114 -13.59 9.14 9.20
N PHE A 115 -12.87 8.35 8.40
CA PHE A 115 -11.52 8.71 7.96
C PHE A 115 -11.49 9.98 7.09
N ILE A 116 -12.42 10.10 6.15
CA ILE A 116 -12.55 11.29 5.28
C ILE A 116 -12.85 12.52 6.12
N ASN A 117 -13.77 12.42 7.09
CA ASN A 117 -14.09 13.51 8.00
C ASN A 117 -12.89 13.89 8.89
N LEU A 118 -12.10 12.91 9.34
CA LEU A 118 -10.88 13.17 10.11
C LEU A 118 -9.89 13.98 9.28
N LEU A 119 -9.58 13.55 8.05
CA LEU A 119 -8.63 14.26 7.18
C LEU A 119 -9.12 15.66 6.78
N ASN A 120 -10.34 15.78 6.30
CA ASN A 120 -10.83 17.04 5.73
C ASN A 120 -11.29 18.03 6.78
N ASN A 121 -12.06 17.61 7.79
CA ASN A 121 -12.70 18.55 8.70
C ASN A 121 -11.90 18.79 9.98
N THR A 122 -11.20 17.75 10.46
CA THR A 122 -10.47 17.83 11.73
C THR A 122 -9.03 18.28 11.53
N LEU A 123 -8.40 17.86 10.44
CA LEU A 123 -6.97 18.10 10.18
C LEU A 123 -6.72 19.18 9.12
N SER A 124 -7.65 19.42 8.18
CA SER A 124 -7.51 20.39 7.08
C SER A 124 -8.66 21.42 6.99
N PRO A 125 -8.83 22.33 7.97
CA PRO A 125 -10.00 23.21 8.02
C PRO A 125 -10.07 24.27 6.91
N SER A 126 -9.16 24.27 5.93
CA SER A 126 -9.01 25.32 4.91
C SER A 126 -9.39 24.89 3.49
N VAL A 127 -10.00 23.71 3.32
CA VAL A 127 -10.45 23.17 2.02
C VAL A 127 -11.92 23.53 1.79
N SER A 128 -12.32 23.84 0.55
CA SER A 128 -13.74 24.13 0.25
C SER A 128 -14.62 22.90 0.42
N GLN A 129 -15.93 23.08 0.62
CA GLN A 129 -16.85 21.95 0.77
C GLN A 129 -16.94 21.09 -0.50
N GLU A 130 -16.84 21.72 -1.67
CA GLU A 130 -16.83 21.05 -2.97
C GLU A 130 -15.57 20.22 -3.15
N GLU A 131 -14.40 20.80 -2.90
CA GLU A 131 -13.10 20.14 -3.01
C GLU A 131 -12.98 18.95 -2.05
N SER A 132 -13.50 19.09 -0.83
CA SER A 132 -13.49 18.04 0.21
C SER A 132 -14.27 16.77 -0.16
N LYS A 133 -15.13 16.82 -1.18
CA LYS A 133 -15.92 15.67 -1.65
C LYS A 133 -15.22 14.89 -2.76
N ILE A 134 -14.17 15.45 -3.36
CA ILE A 134 -13.49 14.85 -4.50
C ILE A 134 -12.51 13.79 -3.99
N PRO A 135 -12.67 12.51 -4.38
CA PRO A 135 -11.83 11.42 -3.89
C PRO A 135 -10.32 11.67 -3.99
N SER A 136 -9.85 12.19 -5.13
CA SER A 136 -8.43 12.51 -5.39
C SER A 136 -7.86 13.66 -4.54
N ARG A 137 -8.72 14.39 -3.80
CA ARG A 137 -8.35 15.55 -2.98
C ARG A 137 -8.57 15.37 -1.48
N ILE A 138 -9.16 14.26 -1.05
CA ILE A 138 -9.29 13.93 0.36
C ILE A 138 -7.91 13.97 1.02
N GLY A 139 -7.77 14.74 2.10
CA GLY A 139 -6.49 14.91 2.82
C GLY A 139 -5.48 15.85 2.18
N VAL A 140 -5.86 16.63 1.16
CA VAL A 140 -4.99 17.66 0.57
C VAL A 140 -4.47 18.61 1.64
N GLY A 141 -3.15 18.87 1.61
CA GLY A 141 -2.45 19.66 2.62
C GLY A 141 -2.15 18.95 3.95
N VAL A 142 -2.75 17.77 4.19
CA VAL A 142 -2.49 16.96 5.40
C VAL A 142 -1.53 15.82 5.08
N VAL A 143 -1.83 15.06 4.02
CA VAL A 143 -1.02 13.94 3.51
C VAL A 143 -0.62 14.20 2.05
N ASP A 144 0.56 13.72 1.67
CA ASP A 144 1.09 13.81 0.30
C ASP A 144 0.52 12.71 -0.61
N TYR A 145 0.13 11.57 -0.01
CA TYR A 145 -0.38 10.39 -0.69
C TYR A 145 -1.11 9.46 0.30
N ILE A 146 -1.88 8.50 -0.24
CA ILE A 146 -2.54 7.44 0.52
C ILE A 146 -2.13 6.08 -0.04
N VAL A 147 -1.82 5.13 0.86
CA VAL A 147 -1.77 3.70 0.54
C VAL A 147 -3.15 3.11 0.80
N GLY A 148 -3.81 2.69 -0.27
CA GLY A 148 -5.14 2.08 -0.22
C GLY A 148 -5.07 0.58 0.06
N SER A 149 -5.27 0.23 1.32
CA SER A 149 -5.26 -1.14 1.83
C SER A 149 -6.60 -1.52 2.48
N VAL A 150 -6.94 -2.81 2.36
CA VAL A 150 -8.09 -3.45 3.02
C VAL A 150 -7.55 -4.54 3.93
N HIS A 151 -7.87 -4.49 5.22
CA HIS A 151 -7.38 -5.47 6.21
C HIS A 151 -8.51 -6.30 6.85
N HIS A 152 -9.77 -6.00 6.51
CA HIS A 152 -10.93 -6.68 7.05
C HIS A 152 -11.89 -7.10 5.95
N VAL A 153 -12.65 -8.15 6.23
CA VAL A 153 -13.85 -8.54 5.49
C VAL A 153 -14.94 -8.82 6.51
N HIS A 154 -16.11 -8.20 6.35
CA HIS A 154 -17.21 -8.27 7.33
C HIS A 154 -16.79 -7.90 8.76
N SER A 155 -15.97 -6.86 8.92
CA SER A 155 -15.38 -6.43 10.20
C SER A 155 -14.51 -7.48 10.91
N ILE A 156 -14.09 -8.53 10.20
CA ILE A 156 -13.16 -9.53 10.71
C ILE A 156 -11.78 -9.27 10.09
N PRO A 157 -10.70 -9.08 10.89
CA PRO A 157 -9.36 -8.95 10.37
C PRO A 157 -8.95 -10.20 9.58
N ILE A 158 -8.38 -10.02 8.39
CA ILE A 158 -7.94 -11.13 7.53
C ILE A 158 -6.42 -11.33 7.54
N ASP A 159 -5.68 -10.45 8.20
CA ASP A 159 -4.22 -10.40 8.16
C ASP A 159 -3.51 -10.43 9.52
N PHE A 160 -4.29 -10.40 10.60
CA PHE A 160 -3.79 -10.41 11.97
C PHE A 160 -3.11 -11.74 12.34
N ASP A 161 -3.88 -12.83 12.31
CA ASP A 161 -3.40 -14.19 12.57
C ASP A 161 -4.23 -15.23 11.81
N LYS A 162 -3.69 -16.45 11.70
CA LYS A 162 -4.33 -17.56 10.99
C LYS A 162 -5.66 -17.99 11.62
N GLU A 163 -5.80 -17.84 12.95
CA GLU A 163 -7.04 -18.23 13.65
C GLU A 163 -8.19 -17.29 13.27
N THR A 164 -7.93 -15.99 13.23
CA THR A 164 -8.86 -14.93 12.88
C THR A 164 -9.22 -15.00 11.40
N PHE A 165 -8.25 -15.26 10.52
CA PHE A 165 -8.51 -15.56 9.11
C PHE A 165 -9.45 -16.77 8.94
N ASN A 166 -9.24 -17.85 9.68
CA ASN A 166 -10.14 -19.01 9.65
C ASN A 166 -11.56 -18.66 10.15
N LYS A 167 -11.70 -17.74 11.11
CA LYS A 167 -13.01 -17.22 11.54
C LYS A 167 -13.69 -16.44 10.42
N ALA A 168 -12.93 -15.64 9.66
CA ALA A 168 -13.45 -14.96 8.47
C ALA A 168 -13.98 -15.96 7.43
N LEU A 169 -13.26 -17.06 7.17
CA LEU A 169 -13.74 -18.12 6.28
C LEU A 169 -15.01 -18.82 6.79
N GLN A 170 -15.13 -19.03 8.12
CA GLN A 170 -16.30 -19.66 8.72
C GLN A 170 -17.60 -18.86 8.51
N HIS A 171 -17.50 -17.54 8.31
CA HIS A 171 -18.65 -16.70 7.95
C HIS A 171 -19.40 -17.25 6.71
N TYR A 172 -18.65 -17.84 5.76
CA TYR A 172 -19.17 -18.35 4.49
C TYR A 172 -19.62 -19.81 4.54
N ALA A 173 -19.35 -20.52 5.65
CA ALA A 173 -19.68 -21.95 5.77
C ALA A 173 -21.15 -22.31 5.52
N PRO A 174 -22.15 -21.47 5.90
CA PRO A 174 -23.56 -21.77 5.59
C PRO A 174 -23.91 -21.76 4.10
N GLN A 175 -23.12 -21.07 3.27
CA GLN A 175 -23.38 -20.87 1.85
C GLN A 175 -22.41 -21.65 0.94
N SER A 176 -21.37 -22.26 1.52
CA SER A 176 -20.28 -22.89 0.78
C SER A 176 -19.86 -24.23 1.39
N SER A 177 -19.80 -25.26 0.55
CA SER A 177 -19.52 -26.65 0.93
C SER A 177 -18.03 -26.98 1.10
N THR A 178 -17.12 -26.12 0.65
CA THR A 178 -15.67 -26.37 0.71
C THR A 178 -14.91 -25.14 1.20
N THR A 179 -13.75 -25.34 1.85
CA THR A 179 -12.88 -24.24 2.28
C THR A 179 -12.37 -23.40 1.11
N GLU A 180 -12.16 -24.01 -0.06
CA GLU A 180 -11.78 -23.28 -1.28
C GLU A 180 -12.88 -22.32 -1.71
N ASN A 181 -14.14 -22.78 -1.78
CA ASN A 181 -15.26 -21.91 -2.15
C ASN A 181 -15.54 -20.84 -1.08
N GLN A 182 -15.32 -21.14 0.21
CA GLN A 182 -15.37 -20.13 1.28
C GLN A 182 -14.31 -19.04 1.06
N HIS A 183 -13.10 -19.42 0.65
CA HIS A 183 -12.02 -18.49 0.36
C HIS A 183 -12.31 -17.67 -0.90
N LEU A 184 -12.84 -18.26 -1.98
CA LEU A 184 -13.27 -17.53 -3.17
C LEU A 184 -14.37 -16.49 -2.85
N ALA A 185 -15.31 -16.83 -1.96
CA ALA A 185 -16.32 -15.89 -1.49
C ALA A 185 -15.69 -14.72 -0.69
N LEU A 186 -14.76 -15.01 0.23
CA LEU A 186 -13.99 -13.98 0.95
C LEU A 186 -13.22 -13.08 -0.01
N MET A 187 -12.56 -13.63 -1.03
CA MET A 187 -11.86 -12.85 -2.05
C MET A 187 -12.81 -11.94 -2.83
N ALA A 188 -14.01 -12.43 -3.18
CA ALA A 188 -15.00 -11.63 -3.90
C ALA A 188 -15.45 -10.42 -3.07
N ASP A 189 -15.73 -10.60 -1.78
CA ASP A 189 -16.13 -9.50 -0.89
C ASP A 189 -14.96 -8.55 -0.60
N TYR A 190 -13.75 -9.09 -0.40
CA TYR A 190 -12.52 -8.29 -0.28
C TYR A 190 -12.34 -7.36 -1.50
N LEU A 191 -12.52 -7.88 -2.71
CA LEU A 191 -12.38 -7.09 -3.93
C LEU A 191 -13.49 -6.04 -4.09
N ASP A 192 -14.69 -6.28 -3.54
CA ASP A 192 -15.73 -5.25 -3.48
C ASP A 192 -15.41 -4.15 -2.46
N ALA A 193 -14.90 -4.51 -1.29
CA ALA A 193 -14.40 -3.55 -0.30
C ALA A 193 -13.22 -2.74 -0.87
N GLN A 194 -12.29 -3.39 -1.58
CA GLN A 194 -11.19 -2.71 -2.25
C GLN A 194 -11.70 -1.73 -3.31
N LEU A 195 -12.64 -2.13 -4.18
CA LEU A 195 -13.20 -1.19 -5.16
C LEU A 195 -13.87 0.00 -4.48
N HIS A 196 -14.64 -0.24 -3.42
CA HIS A 196 -15.29 0.81 -2.66
C HIS A 196 -14.25 1.82 -2.12
N LEU A 197 -13.17 1.33 -1.51
CA LEU A 197 -12.05 2.16 -1.05
C LEU A 197 -11.45 2.99 -2.20
N LEU A 198 -11.14 2.35 -3.34
CA LEU A 198 -10.59 3.03 -4.52
C LEU A 198 -11.53 4.13 -5.02
N GLN A 199 -12.83 3.85 -5.02
CA GLN A 199 -13.88 4.77 -5.43
C GLN A 199 -13.99 5.98 -4.50
N ARG A 200 -13.82 5.77 -3.21
CA ARG A 200 -13.94 6.80 -2.18
C ARG A 200 -12.71 7.66 -2.01
N LEU A 201 -11.50 7.13 -2.24
CA LEU A 201 -10.24 7.80 -1.88
C LEU A 201 -9.26 8.07 -3.02
N ARG A 202 -9.39 7.37 -4.17
CA ARG A 202 -8.40 7.42 -5.29
C ARG A 202 -6.95 7.38 -4.78
N PRO A 203 -6.55 6.40 -3.96
CA PRO A 203 -5.21 6.36 -3.37
C PRO A 203 -4.14 6.31 -4.46
N GLU A 204 -3.04 7.02 -4.26
CA GLU A 204 -1.91 7.05 -5.20
C GLU A 204 -1.20 5.70 -5.26
N VAL A 205 -1.20 4.95 -4.15
CA VAL A 205 -0.62 3.62 -4.05
C VAL A 205 -1.70 2.62 -3.67
N ILE A 206 -1.84 1.53 -4.42
CA ILE A 206 -2.70 0.40 -4.06
C ILE A 206 -1.87 -0.57 -3.24
N GLY A 207 -2.22 -0.74 -1.96
CA GLY A 207 -1.55 -1.64 -1.03
C GLY A 207 -1.82 -3.10 -1.38
N HIS A 208 -0.82 -3.96 -1.12
CA HIS A 208 -0.80 -5.43 -1.18
C HIS A 208 -2.09 -6.07 -1.74
N PHE A 209 -2.28 -5.91 -3.05
CA PHE A 209 -3.60 -6.02 -3.71
C PHE A 209 -4.34 -7.34 -3.46
N ASP A 210 -3.63 -8.46 -3.26
CA ASP A 210 -4.19 -9.78 -2.97
C ASP A 210 -3.89 -10.26 -1.54
N LEU A 211 -3.87 -9.35 -0.57
CA LEU A 211 -3.73 -9.67 0.87
C LEU A 211 -4.74 -10.72 1.34
N CYS A 212 -5.92 -10.80 0.72
CA CYS A 212 -6.91 -11.83 0.99
C CYS A 212 -6.37 -13.26 0.89
N ARG A 213 -5.25 -13.48 0.17
CA ARG A 213 -4.56 -14.77 0.08
C ARG A 213 -3.52 -15.02 1.15
N LEU A 214 -3.21 -14.09 2.06
CA LEU A 214 -2.06 -14.13 2.97
C LEU A 214 -1.86 -15.52 3.63
N TYR A 215 -2.92 -16.12 4.17
CA TYR A 215 -2.88 -17.43 4.83
C TYR A 215 -3.24 -18.63 3.94
N ALA A 216 -3.55 -18.38 2.66
CA ALA A 216 -3.84 -19.39 1.65
C ALA A 216 -3.34 -18.95 0.24
N PRO A 217 -2.01 -18.73 0.08
CA PRO A 217 -1.42 -18.23 -1.17
C PRO A 217 -1.68 -19.14 -2.37
N GLN A 218 -1.91 -20.43 -2.15
CA GLN A 218 -2.17 -21.42 -3.19
C GLN A 218 -3.57 -21.33 -3.82
N THR A 219 -4.52 -20.60 -3.20
CA THR A 219 -5.84 -20.45 -3.80
C THR A 219 -5.73 -19.57 -5.05
N ALA A 220 -6.17 -20.12 -6.18
CA ALA A 220 -6.11 -19.44 -7.47
C ALA A 220 -7.08 -18.25 -7.49
N MET A 221 -6.67 -17.15 -8.14
CA MET A 221 -7.56 -16.04 -8.49
C MET A 221 -7.87 -15.96 -9.99
N LYS A 222 -7.03 -16.58 -10.83
CA LYS A 222 -7.17 -16.57 -12.30
C LYS A 222 -7.66 -17.93 -12.81
N PRO A 223 -8.74 -17.98 -13.61
CA PRO A 223 -9.15 -19.17 -14.36
C PRO A 223 -8.01 -19.73 -15.22
N SER A 224 -7.75 -21.03 -15.14
CA SER A 224 -6.68 -21.70 -15.90
C SER A 224 -7.18 -22.41 -17.16
N SER A 225 -8.50 -22.60 -17.28
CA SER A 225 -9.14 -23.25 -18.42
C SER A 225 -10.62 -22.89 -18.52
N ALA A 226 -11.26 -23.25 -19.64
CA ALA A 226 -12.71 -23.09 -19.84
C ALA A 226 -13.59 -23.96 -18.91
N GLN A 227 -13.00 -24.80 -18.06
CA GLN A 227 -13.69 -25.61 -17.06
C GLN A 227 -13.55 -25.05 -15.63
N SER A 228 -13.08 -23.81 -15.49
CA SER A 228 -12.94 -23.15 -14.19
C SER A 228 -14.31 -22.94 -13.52
N SER A 229 -14.33 -22.86 -12.19
CA SER A 229 -15.58 -22.61 -11.46
C SER A 229 -16.09 -21.20 -11.73
N LYS A 230 -17.42 -21.03 -11.65
CA LYS A 230 -18.07 -19.73 -11.81
C LYS A 230 -17.61 -18.72 -10.75
N GLU A 231 -17.36 -19.21 -9.54
CA GLU A 231 -16.85 -18.43 -8.41
C GLU A 231 -15.46 -17.87 -8.72
N LEU A 232 -14.58 -18.67 -9.33
CA LEU A 232 -13.24 -18.24 -9.74
C LEU A 232 -13.31 -17.21 -10.88
N GLU A 233 -14.20 -17.41 -11.86
CA GLU A 233 -14.45 -16.42 -12.92
C GLU A 233 -14.95 -15.08 -12.34
N GLN A 234 -15.83 -15.12 -11.33
CA GLN A 234 -16.32 -13.93 -10.65
C GLN A 234 -15.22 -13.20 -9.88
N VAL A 235 -14.36 -13.92 -9.16
CA VAL A 235 -13.19 -13.33 -8.49
C VAL A 235 -12.29 -12.65 -9.51
N TRP A 236 -11.95 -13.31 -10.61
CA TRP A 236 -11.08 -12.73 -11.63
C TRP A 236 -11.69 -11.50 -12.30
N ALA A 237 -13.00 -11.51 -12.58
CA ALA A 237 -13.70 -10.34 -13.11
C ALA A 237 -13.60 -9.13 -12.15
N LYS A 238 -13.65 -9.37 -10.82
CA LYS A 238 -13.48 -8.31 -9.82
C LYS A 238 -12.03 -7.84 -9.71
N VAL A 239 -11.05 -8.74 -9.84
CA VAL A 239 -9.62 -8.38 -9.96
C VAL A 239 -9.43 -7.43 -11.15
N GLU A 240 -9.91 -7.82 -12.33
CA GLU A 240 -9.79 -7.01 -13.54
C GLU A 240 -10.49 -5.66 -13.38
N ARG A 241 -11.73 -5.65 -12.89
CA ARG A 241 -12.48 -4.41 -12.58
C ARG A 241 -11.66 -3.45 -11.73
N ASN A 242 -11.07 -3.93 -10.63
CA ASN A 242 -10.32 -3.09 -9.70
C ASN A 242 -9.00 -2.59 -10.30
N VAL A 243 -8.26 -3.46 -11.01
CA VAL A 243 -7.01 -3.06 -11.69
C VAL A 243 -7.30 -2.02 -12.77
N ARG A 244 -8.34 -2.20 -13.58
CA ARG A 244 -8.75 -1.23 -14.61
C ARG A 244 -9.11 0.11 -14.00
N PHE A 245 -9.89 0.09 -12.92
CA PHE A 245 -10.27 1.29 -12.19
C PHE A 245 -9.05 2.05 -11.64
N ALA A 246 -8.17 1.37 -10.91
CA ALA A 246 -6.96 1.99 -10.34
C ALA A 246 -5.98 2.50 -11.40
N ALA A 247 -5.76 1.72 -12.47
CA ALA A 247 -4.92 2.14 -13.58
C ALA A 247 -5.50 3.37 -14.30
N SER A 248 -6.82 3.49 -14.42
CA SER A 248 -7.48 4.59 -15.14
C SER A 248 -7.19 6.00 -14.58
N TYR A 249 -6.96 6.12 -13.27
CA TYR A 249 -6.56 7.38 -12.64
C TYR A 249 -5.05 7.46 -12.35
N GLY A 250 -4.29 6.44 -12.74
CA GLY A 250 -2.83 6.44 -12.71
C GLY A 250 -2.20 6.00 -11.40
N ALA A 251 -2.93 5.29 -10.53
CA ALA A 251 -2.37 4.71 -9.32
C ALA A 251 -1.14 3.84 -9.60
N LEU A 252 -0.28 3.73 -8.59
CA LEU A 252 0.83 2.81 -8.54
C LEU A 252 0.37 1.58 -7.75
N PHE A 253 0.54 0.39 -8.28
CA PHE A 253 0.38 -0.86 -7.53
C PHE A 253 1.70 -1.17 -6.84
N GLU A 254 1.69 -1.40 -5.54
CA GLU A 254 2.93 -1.72 -4.85
C GLU A 254 3.40 -3.15 -5.16
N ILE A 255 4.71 -3.32 -5.30
CA ILE A 255 5.43 -4.57 -5.28
C ILE A 255 5.94 -4.74 -3.85
N ASN A 256 5.08 -5.30 -2.99
CA ASN A 256 5.34 -5.38 -1.56
C ASN A 256 6.09 -6.65 -1.21
N SER A 257 7.30 -6.45 -0.68
CA SER A 257 8.25 -7.50 -0.31
C SER A 257 8.02 -8.11 1.09
N ALA A 258 7.01 -7.65 1.83
CA ALA A 258 6.62 -8.23 3.11
C ALA A 258 6.08 -9.66 2.99
N SER A 259 5.42 -9.99 1.87
CA SER A 259 4.96 -11.35 1.52
C SER A 259 6.04 -12.43 1.70
N PHE A 260 7.29 -12.15 1.34
CA PHE A 260 8.41 -13.08 1.56
C PHE A 260 8.62 -13.41 3.04
N ARG A 261 8.43 -12.43 3.95
CA ARG A 261 8.47 -12.67 5.41
C ARG A 261 7.32 -13.53 5.89
N LYS A 262 6.23 -13.59 5.12
CA LYS A 262 5.03 -14.41 5.37
C LYS A 262 5.09 -15.77 4.68
N GLY A 263 6.21 -16.12 4.04
CA GLY A 263 6.46 -17.43 3.43
C GLY A 263 6.02 -17.56 1.97
N TRP A 264 5.70 -16.44 1.30
CA TRP A 264 5.41 -16.44 -0.12
C TRP A 264 6.69 -16.52 -0.97
N GLU A 265 6.57 -17.06 -2.19
CA GLU A 265 7.68 -17.13 -3.16
C GLU A 265 7.80 -15.86 -4.01
N THR A 266 6.76 -15.03 -4.06
CA THR A 266 6.66 -13.79 -4.84
C THR A 266 6.26 -12.61 -3.96
N ALA A 267 6.54 -11.39 -4.42
CA ALA A 267 6.01 -10.17 -3.83
C ALA A 267 4.47 -10.13 -3.95
N TYR A 268 3.79 -9.28 -3.17
CA TYR A 268 2.45 -8.85 -3.55
C TYR A 268 2.54 -7.84 -4.70
N PRO A 269 1.58 -7.81 -5.65
CA PRO A 269 0.59 -8.85 -5.84
C PRO A 269 1.18 -10.13 -6.44
N GLY A 270 0.46 -11.25 -6.31
CA GLY A 270 0.79 -12.49 -7.00
C GLY A 270 1.00 -12.33 -8.51
N PRO A 271 1.79 -13.22 -9.15
CA PRO A 271 2.29 -13.03 -10.51
C PRO A 271 1.18 -12.85 -11.55
N GLU A 272 0.06 -13.56 -11.42
CA GLU A 272 -1.07 -13.47 -12.34
C GLU A 272 -1.73 -12.08 -12.34
N ILE A 273 -1.77 -11.41 -11.19
CA ILE A 273 -2.31 -10.06 -11.04
C ILE A 273 -1.28 -9.04 -11.53
N LEU A 274 0.00 -9.25 -11.23
CA LEU A 274 1.08 -8.39 -11.73
C LEU A 274 1.12 -8.37 -13.27
N GLU A 275 0.99 -9.53 -13.92
CA GLU A 275 0.86 -9.63 -15.38
C GLU A 275 -0.34 -8.83 -15.91
N LEU A 276 -1.49 -8.92 -15.23
CA LEU A 276 -2.68 -8.16 -15.60
C LEU A 276 -2.44 -6.65 -15.48
N ILE A 277 -1.88 -6.19 -14.36
CA ILE A 277 -1.52 -4.78 -14.13
C ILE A 277 -0.65 -4.25 -15.27
N LEU A 278 0.43 -4.97 -15.60
CA LEU A 278 1.36 -4.56 -16.65
C LEU A 278 0.71 -4.54 -18.04
N SER A 279 -0.12 -5.55 -18.36
CA SER A 279 -0.81 -5.60 -19.66
C SER A 279 -1.79 -4.43 -19.85
N LEU A 280 -2.49 -4.03 -18.79
CA LEU A 280 -3.40 -2.89 -18.76
C LEU A 280 -2.70 -1.52 -18.68
N GLY A 281 -1.37 -1.50 -18.66
CA GLY A 281 -0.56 -0.27 -18.58
C GLY A 281 -0.51 0.35 -17.18
N GLY A 282 -0.85 -0.41 -16.14
CA GLY A 282 -0.72 0.02 -14.75
C GLY A 282 0.73 0.27 -14.36
N ARG A 283 0.91 1.14 -13.35
CA ARG A 283 2.22 1.53 -12.84
C ARG A 283 2.56 0.70 -11.62
N ILE A 284 3.82 0.32 -11.45
CA ILE A 284 4.25 -0.43 -10.27
C ILE A 284 5.33 0.33 -9.51
N CYS A 285 5.34 0.22 -8.19
CA CYS A 285 6.32 0.84 -7.30
C CYS A 285 6.82 -0.16 -6.25
N LEU A 286 7.98 0.08 -5.65
CA LEU A 286 8.49 -0.79 -4.59
C LEU A 286 7.96 -0.38 -3.22
N SER A 287 7.75 -1.39 -2.37
CA SER A 287 7.55 -1.21 -0.93
C SER A 287 8.10 -2.38 -0.12
N ASP A 288 8.54 -2.08 1.11
CA ASP A 288 8.99 -3.06 2.11
C ASP A 288 7.99 -3.30 3.24
N ASP A 289 7.02 -2.39 3.39
CA ASP A 289 6.01 -2.45 4.46
C ASP A 289 6.72 -2.71 5.80
N SER A 290 7.72 -1.85 6.03
CA SER A 290 8.67 -2.02 7.12
C SER A 290 8.02 -1.65 8.44
N HIS A 291 8.07 -2.54 9.41
CA HIS A 291 7.58 -2.32 10.77
C HIS A 291 8.73 -2.14 11.77
N GLY A 292 9.83 -1.54 11.33
CA GLY A 292 11.07 -1.45 12.10
C GLY A 292 12.29 -1.35 11.21
N THR A 293 13.40 -0.86 11.76
CA THR A 293 14.67 -0.68 11.04
C THR A 293 15.17 -2.00 10.44
N ALA A 294 14.98 -3.11 11.15
CA ALA A 294 15.31 -4.46 10.70
C ALA A 294 14.50 -4.94 9.48
N GLN A 295 13.50 -4.18 9.02
CA GLN A 295 12.67 -4.50 7.85
C GLN A 295 12.85 -3.53 6.68
N VAL A 296 13.48 -2.37 6.88
CA VAL A 296 13.76 -1.41 5.81
C VAL A 296 14.63 -2.06 4.73
N GLY A 297 14.15 -2.03 3.49
CA GLY A 297 14.75 -2.64 2.30
C GLY A 297 14.87 -4.17 2.35
N LEU A 298 14.26 -4.84 3.35
CA LEU A 298 14.37 -6.29 3.50
C LEU A 298 13.75 -7.00 2.29
N ASN A 299 14.47 -8.00 1.77
CA ASN A 299 14.09 -8.79 0.60
C ASN A 299 14.08 -8.01 -0.73
N TYR A 300 14.54 -6.76 -0.79
CA TYR A 300 14.57 -6.02 -2.05
C TYR A 300 15.49 -6.65 -3.10
N THR A 301 16.56 -7.36 -2.69
CA THR A 301 17.40 -8.11 -3.65
C THR A 301 16.65 -9.27 -4.31
N HIS A 302 15.79 -9.94 -3.54
CA HIS A 302 14.91 -10.99 -4.03
C HIS A 302 13.79 -10.40 -4.90
N THR A 303 13.16 -9.30 -4.48
CA THR A 303 12.20 -8.53 -5.29
C THR A 303 12.80 -8.10 -6.62
N ARG A 304 14.03 -7.57 -6.63
CA ARG A 304 14.74 -7.20 -7.85
C ARG A 304 14.90 -8.41 -8.77
N SER A 305 15.35 -9.55 -8.23
CA SER A 305 15.56 -10.76 -9.01
C SER A 305 14.25 -11.28 -9.61
N TYR A 306 13.16 -11.23 -8.84
CA TYR A 306 11.81 -11.51 -9.31
C TYR A 306 11.37 -10.56 -10.42
N LEU A 307 11.48 -9.25 -10.25
CA LEU A 307 11.09 -8.28 -11.29
C LEU A 307 11.89 -8.42 -12.58
N LEU A 308 13.18 -8.77 -12.48
CA LEU A 308 14.03 -9.03 -13.65
C LEU A 308 13.68 -10.32 -14.39
N SER A 309 12.94 -11.26 -13.77
CA SER A 309 12.50 -12.48 -14.44
C SER A 309 11.18 -12.32 -15.22
N LEU A 310 10.46 -11.20 -15.02
CA LEU A 310 9.18 -10.92 -15.68
C LEU A 310 9.35 -10.57 -17.17
N GLN A 311 8.26 -10.60 -17.93
CA GLN A 311 8.23 -10.17 -19.34
C GLN A 311 7.20 -9.05 -19.53
N PRO A 312 7.55 -7.89 -20.12
CA PRO A 312 8.90 -7.49 -20.54
C PRO A 312 9.84 -7.21 -19.35
N SER A 313 11.13 -7.54 -19.50
CA SER A 313 12.19 -7.29 -18.51
C SER A 313 13.15 -6.18 -18.98
N PRO A 314 13.62 -5.30 -18.07
CA PRO A 314 13.03 -5.03 -16.76
C PRO A 314 11.70 -4.26 -16.91
N PRO A 315 10.72 -4.47 -16.03
CA PRO A 315 9.52 -3.63 -16.03
C PRO A 315 9.88 -2.18 -15.67
N LEU A 316 9.08 -1.22 -16.16
CA LEU A 316 9.22 0.18 -15.78
C LEU A 316 8.66 0.38 -14.37
N LEU A 317 9.54 0.75 -13.43
CA LEU A 317 9.13 1.15 -12.09
C LEU A 317 8.72 2.62 -12.06
N TRP A 318 7.90 2.97 -11.07
CA TRP A 318 7.45 4.33 -10.81
C TRP A 318 7.65 4.65 -9.33
N TYR A 319 7.84 5.91 -9.03
CA TYR A 319 7.86 6.41 -7.66
C TYR A 319 7.14 7.74 -7.55
N LEU A 320 6.64 8.04 -6.36
CA LEU A 320 6.02 9.32 -6.06
C LEU A 320 7.07 10.35 -5.67
N ARG A 321 6.93 11.57 -6.18
CA ARG A 321 7.70 12.73 -5.74
C ARG A 321 6.75 13.87 -5.41
N ARG A 322 7.01 14.59 -4.32
CA ARG A 322 6.23 15.80 -4.00
C ARG A 322 6.42 16.89 -5.05
N ARG A 323 5.33 17.56 -5.38
CA ARG A 323 5.29 18.74 -6.24
C ARG A 323 4.72 19.91 -5.46
N GLN A 324 5.46 21.02 -5.50
CA GLN A 324 5.06 22.28 -4.90
C GLN A 324 5.10 23.38 -5.98
N PRO A 325 4.08 24.26 -6.03
CA PRO A 325 2.88 24.24 -5.19
C PRO A 325 1.97 23.03 -5.48
N ILE A 326 1.13 22.66 -4.51
CA ILE A 326 0.05 21.67 -4.71
C ILE A 326 -0.88 22.18 -5.83
N PRO A 327 -1.38 21.30 -6.73
CA PRO A 327 -2.33 21.70 -7.78
C PRO A 327 -3.55 22.43 -7.20
N ALA A 328 -3.82 23.62 -7.73
CA ALA A 328 -4.97 24.41 -7.31
C ALA A 328 -6.27 23.67 -7.64
N TYR A 329 -7.31 23.90 -6.84
CA TYR A 329 -8.64 23.35 -7.10
C TYR A 329 -9.31 24.09 -8.26
N ASN A 330 -9.84 23.32 -9.22
CA ASN A 330 -10.67 23.81 -10.32
C ASN A 330 -11.75 22.75 -10.63
N GLN A 331 -13.02 23.07 -10.40
CA GLN A 331 -14.15 22.16 -10.62
C GLN A 331 -14.22 21.67 -12.08
N ASP A 332 -14.00 22.55 -13.05
CA ASP A 332 -14.11 22.20 -14.47
C ASP A 332 -13.02 21.20 -14.89
N GLU A 333 -11.81 21.35 -14.35
CA GLU A 333 -10.69 20.41 -14.60
C GLU A 333 -10.94 19.04 -13.93
N GLU A 334 -11.50 19.03 -12.72
CA GLU A 334 -11.83 17.78 -12.01
C GLU A 334 -12.97 17.02 -12.72
N ASP A 335 -13.99 17.73 -13.21
CA ASP A 335 -15.10 17.14 -13.97
C ASP A 335 -14.63 16.59 -15.33
N GLU A 336 -13.76 17.33 -16.04
CA GLU A 336 -13.16 16.87 -17.28
C GLU A 336 -12.28 15.63 -17.06
N GLU A 337 -11.47 15.63 -15.99
CA GLU A 337 -10.62 14.50 -15.67
C GLU A 337 -11.42 13.25 -15.27
N GLU A 338 -12.56 13.37 -14.58
CA GLU A 338 -13.42 12.22 -14.28
C GLU A 338 -14.03 11.62 -15.56
N VAL A 339 -14.44 12.45 -16.54
CA VAL A 339 -14.89 11.97 -17.86
C VAL A 339 -13.75 11.23 -18.58
N ASN A 340 -12.55 11.80 -18.59
CA ASN A 340 -11.38 11.18 -19.21
C ASN A 340 -11.00 9.87 -18.52
N ARG A 341 -11.11 9.81 -17.19
CA ARG A 341 -10.88 8.60 -16.40
C ARG A 341 -11.84 7.48 -16.76
N VAL A 342 -13.13 7.77 -16.85
CA VAL A 342 -14.15 6.78 -17.27
C VAL A 342 -13.88 6.28 -18.70
N ALA A 343 -13.48 7.17 -19.61
CA ALA A 343 -13.10 6.77 -20.97
C ALA A 343 -11.86 5.85 -20.97
N ARG A 344 -10.84 6.16 -20.17
CA ARG A 344 -9.64 5.31 -20.01
C ARG A 344 -9.98 3.96 -19.38
N GLU A 345 -10.80 3.92 -18.33
CA GLU A 345 -11.24 2.68 -17.66
C GLU A 345 -11.87 1.68 -18.64
N ASN A 346 -12.59 2.17 -19.66
CA ASN A 346 -13.23 1.35 -20.70
C ASN A 346 -12.33 1.06 -21.92
N SER A 347 -11.13 1.63 -21.98
CA SER A 347 -10.18 1.42 -23.09
C SER A 347 -9.40 0.11 -22.96
N GLU A 348 -8.72 -0.34 -24.01
CA GLU A 348 -7.92 -1.57 -23.95
C GLU A 348 -6.82 -1.53 -22.88
N ARG A 349 -6.22 -0.35 -22.64
CA ARG A 349 -5.14 -0.14 -21.66
C ARG A 349 -5.42 1.07 -20.77
N PRO A 350 -6.19 0.91 -19.67
CA PRO A 350 -6.60 2.03 -18.82
C PRO A 350 -5.48 2.89 -18.25
N GLY A 351 -4.30 2.33 -18.01
CA GLY A 351 -3.15 3.10 -17.53
C GLY A 351 -2.46 3.95 -18.61
N ALA A 352 -2.73 3.70 -19.89
CA ALA A 352 -2.17 4.47 -20.99
C ALA A 352 -2.76 5.88 -20.99
N GLY A 353 -1.90 6.89 -20.84
CA GLY A 353 -2.32 8.30 -20.79
C GLY A 353 -3.02 8.71 -19.48
N ALA A 354 -3.00 7.85 -18.45
CA ALA A 354 -3.46 8.25 -17.12
C ALA A 354 -2.59 9.40 -16.57
N PRO A 355 -3.16 10.32 -15.75
CA PRO A 355 -2.42 11.47 -15.24
C PRO A 355 -1.22 11.02 -14.40
N THR A 356 -0.14 11.81 -14.39
CA THR A 356 1.01 11.56 -13.50
C THR A 356 0.98 12.47 -12.28
N LEU A 357 0.28 13.60 -12.33
CA LEU A 357 0.16 14.55 -11.24
C LEU A 357 -1.13 14.26 -10.47
N PHE A 358 -1.03 14.10 -9.15
CA PHE A 358 -2.16 13.82 -8.27
C PHE A 358 -2.61 15.07 -7.52
N GLY A 359 -3.91 15.16 -7.22
CA GLY A 359 -4.53 16.31 -6.55
C GLY A 359 -3.95 16.62 -5.17
N ARG A 360 -3.45 15.61 -4.45
CA ARG A 360 -2.75 15.77 -3.16
C ARG A 360 -1.33 16.35 -3.26
N GLY A 361 -0.81 16.58 -4.46
CA GLY A 361 0.49 17.24 -4.67
C GLY A 361 1.68 16.30 -4.79
N THR A 362 1.46 15.04 -5.15
CA THR A 362 2.53 14.13 -5.60
C THR A 362 2.47 13.92 -7.11
N GLN A 363 3.59 13.52 -7.70
CA GLN A 363 3.69 13.11 -9.09
C GLN A 363 4.30 11.72 -9.19
N ALA A 364 3.69 10.83 -9.97
CA ALA A 364 4.27 9.60 -10.44
C ALA A 364 5.40 9.88 -11.44
N VAL A 365 6.62 9.48 -11.10
CA VAL A 365 7.81 9.66 -11.94
C VAL A 365 8.31 8.28 -12.38
N PRO A 366 8.57 8.07 -13.69
CA PRO A 366 9.16 6.82 -14.15
C PRO A 366 10.59 6.69 -13.62
N CYS A 367 10.94 5.49 -13.15
CA CYS A 367 12.30 5.10 -12.79
C CYS A 367 12.80 4.11 -13.84
N TRP A 368 13.70 4.57 -14.70
CA TRP A 368 14.19 3.80 -15.84
C TRP A 368 15.12 2.68 -15.39
N ALA A 369 15.27 1.65 -16.21
CA ALA A 369 16.11 0.47 -15.92
C ALA A 369 17.51 0.86 -15.44
N GLN A 370 18.18 1.77 -16.15
CA GLN A 370 19.53 2.24 -15.83
C GLN A 370 19.59 2.91 -14.44
N GLU A 371 18.47 3.40 -13.94
CA GLU A 371 18.37 4.03 -12.63
C GLU A 371 18.11 3.01 -11.54
N TRP A 372 17.36 1.92 -11.79
CA TRP A 372 16.98 0.95 -10.75
C TRP A 372 17.57 -0.44 -10.92
N SER A 373 17.54 -1.06 -12.11
CA SER A 373 18.06 -2.43 -12.27
C SER A 373 19.56 -2.45 -12.05
N ASP A 374 20.27 -1.47 -12.61
CA ASP A 374 21.73 -1.42 -12.63
C ASP A 374 22.32 -0.55 -11.51
N TRP A 375 21.49 -0.19 -10.54
CA TRP A 375 21.90 0.68 -9.44
C TRP A 375 23.00 0.03 -8.59
N ALA A 376 24.19 0.64 -8.58
CA ALA A 376 25.35 0.11 -7.85
C ALA A 376 25.11 -0.12 -6.34
N GLY A 377 24.15 0.60 -5.75
CA GLY A 377 23.80 0.42 -4.34
C GLY A 377 23.12 -0.92 -4.00
N TRP A 378 22.79 -1.76 -4.99
CA TRP A 378 22.28 -3.11 -4.73
C TRP A 378 23.25 -3.96 -3.91
N GLU A 379 24.56 -3.73 -4.02
CA GLU A 379 25.57 -4.38 -3.19
C GLU A 379 25.37 -4.07 -1.70
N LYS A 380 24.97 -2.83 -1.38
CA LYS A 380 24.70 -2.40 0.00
C LYS A 380 23.46 -3.07 0.58
N ILE A 381 22.39 -3.15 -0.22
CA ILE A 381 21.17 -3.86 0.17
C ILE A 381 21.45 -5.37 0.34
N ALA A 382 22.22 -5.96 -0.57
CA ALA A 382 22.62 -7.37 -0.48
C ALA A 382 23.47 -7.67 0.77
N ALA A 383 24.43 -6.81 1.10
CA ALA A 383 25.24 -6.95 2.31
C ALA A 383 24.37 -6.90 3.58
N ARG A 384 23.36 -6.03 3.59
CA ARG A 384 22.36 -5.94 4.67
C ARG A 384 21.51 -7.21 4.77
N ASP A 385 21.02 -7.74 3.65
CA ASP A 385 20.23 -8.99 3.63
C ASP A 385 21.04 -10.19 4.14
N ALA A 386 22.32 -10.29 3.75
CA ALA A 386 23.23 -11.32 4.23
C ALA A 386 23.46 -11.24 5.76
N ALA A 387 23.65 -10.04 6.30
CA ALA A 387 23.82 -9.83 7.74
C ALA A 387 22.57 -10.23 8.55
N SER A 388 21.37 -9.95 8.02
CA SER A 388 20.10 -10.36 8.61
C SER A 388 19.97 -11.90 8.68
N SER A 389 20.28 -12.60 7.59
CA SER A 389 20.21 -14.07 7.51
C SER A 389 21.17 -14.81 8.45
N THR A 390 22.33 -14.21 8.74
CA THR A 390 23.33 -14.78 9.66
C THR A 390 22.86 -14.67 11.11
N THR A 391 22.16 -13.58 11.43
CA THR A 391 21.64 -13.31 12.79
C THR A 391 20.49 -14.26 13.13
N THR A 392 19.58 -14.53 12.18
CA THR A 392 18.48 -15.51 12.37
C THR A 392 18.98 -16.94 12.48
N ALA A 393 20.01 -17.33 11.70
CA ALA A 393 20.64 -18.63 11.83
C ALA A 393 21.28 -18.83 13.22
N SER A 394 21.99 -17.83 13.75
CA SER A 394 22.59 -17.91 15.10
C SER A 394 21.55 -17.97 16.23
N ALA A 395 20.43 -17.26 16.10
CA ALA A 395 19.35 -17.28 17.09
C ALA A 395 18.63 -18.64 17.15
N SER A 396 18.46 -19.30 15.99
CA SER A 396 17.88 -20.65 15.90
C SER A 396 18.79 -21.75 16.44
N ALA A 397 20.11 -21.56 16.40
CA ALA A 397 21.09 -22.48 16.96
C ALA A 397 21.20 -22.34 18.49
N SER A 398 20.90 -21.17 19.05
CA SER A 398 20.91 -20.94 20.51
C SER A 398 19.63 -21.35 21.24
N SER A 399 18.53 -21.61 20.51
CA SER A 399 17.27 -22.09 21.09
C SER A 399 17.12 -23.62 21.06
N SER A 400 18.15 -24.32 20.59
CA SER A 400 18.19 -25.79 20.44
C SER A 400 19.29 -26.47 21.28
N SER A 401 19.84 -25.77 22.29
CA SER A 401 20.81 -26.32 23.24
C SER A 401 20.27 -26.38 24.67
#